data_AF-A0A1H9V3I2-F1
#
_entry.id   AF-A0A1H9V3I2-F1
#
_cell.length_a   1.000
_cell.length_b   1.000
_cell.length_c   1.000
_cell.angle_alpha   90.00
_cell.angle_beta   90.00
_cell.angle_gamma   90.00
#
_symmetry.space_group_name_H-M   'P 1'
#
loop_
_entity.id
_entity.type
_entity.pdbx_description
1 polymer ?
#
loop_
_entity_poly.entity_id
_entity_poly.type
_entity_poly.pdbx_seq_one_letter_code
_entity_poly.pdbx_strand_id
1 'polypeptide(L)'
;MENSAHKRNVMDVLQKIIFGPLLVTDGRTTDLLETMLNEKVRVQLIRQEQIDETDAKKLGQSSGAPYYIRESILVGEDSGFVVSHNIAVVYSKNVPQSLFESIANQQEGIGKVMSSHGMRTFRQPFEYGWIHKAKAADLFQRPVNVQFSSLPTIIPYKKYYIYFGQNPGIQMVEYFNPDIIPHRLQKDIKRLSKEE
;
A
#
# COMPACT_ATOMS: atom_id res chain seq x y z
N MET A 1 11.73 35.04 3.24
CA MET A 1 10.49 34.25 3.43
C MET A 1 9.94 33.68 2.12
N GLU A 2 9.95 34.43 1.01
CA GLU A 2 9.51 33.97 -0.33
C GLU A 2 10.12 32.65 -0.80
N ASN A 3 11.42 32.45 -0.58
CA ASN A 3 12.15 31.28 -1.04
C ASN A 3 11.67 29.95 -0.38
N SER A 4 11.10 29.99 0.83
CA SER A 4 10.58 28.79 1.50
C SER A 4 9.13 28.46 1.13
N ALA A 5 8.33 29.48 0.79
CA ALA A 5 6.97 29.29 0.28
C ALA A 5 7.00 28.73 -1.15
N HIS A 6 7.88 29.26 -1.99
CA HIS A 6 8.08 28.77 -3.36
C HIS A 6 8.58 27.32 -3.38
N LYS A 7 9.60 26.97 -2.56
CA LYS A 7 10.08 25.58 -2.42
C LYS A 7 9.00 24.60 -1.96
N ARG A 8 8.12 25.01 -1.04
CA ARG A 8 6.97 24.19 -0.61
C ARG A 8 6.01 23.93 -1.77
N ASN A 9 5.66 24.97 -2.52
CA ASN A 9 4.75 24.86 -3.66
C ASN A 9 5.29 23.92 -4.75
N VAL A 10 6.59 24.01 -5.08
CA VAL A 10 7.23 23.10 -6.05
C VAL A 10 7.21 21.65 -5.57
N MET A 11 7.50 21.40 -4.29
CA MET A 11 7.48 20.04 -3.73
C MET A 11 6.07 19.44 -3.74
N ASP A 12 5.04 20.23 -3.41
CA ASP A 12 3.65 19.78 -3.43
C ASP A 12 3.21 19.41 -4.87
N VAL A 13 3.62 20.20 -5.86
CA VAL A 13 3.37 19.91 -7.28
C VAL A 13 4.10 18.63 -7.70
N LEU A 14 5.38 18.48 -7.34
CA LEU A 14 6.18 17.30 -7.67
C LEU A 14 5.56 16.03 -7.05
N GLN A 15 5.16 16.11 -5.79
CA GLN A 15 4.44 15.02 -5.11
C GLN A 15 3.18 14.62 -5.87
N LYS A 16 2.34 15.58 -6.27
CA LYS A 16 1.12 15.28 -7.04
C LYS A 16 1.42 14.63 -8.39
N ILE A 17 2.46 15.10 -9.10
CA ILE A 17 2.86 14.53 -10.39
C ILE A 17 3.36 13.10 -10.22
N ILE A 18 4.23 12.84 -9.25
CA ILE A 18 4.85 11.53 -9.04
C ILE A 18 3.84 10.52 -8.48
N PHE A 19 3.01 10.93 -7.52
CA PHE A 19 2.00 10.03 -6.94
C PHE A 19 0.80 9.81 -7.86
N GLY A 20 0.51 10.72 -8.78
CA GLY A 20 -0.63 10.61 -9.70
C GLY A 20 -0.75 9.22 -10.35
N PRO A 21 0.29 8.74 -11.07
CA PRO A 21 0.30 7.39 -11.64
C PRO A 21 0.10 6.26 -10.61
N LEU A 22 0.73 6.35 -9.44
CA LEU A 22 0.60 5.36 -8.37
C LEU A 22 -0.84 5.26 -7.84
N LEU A 23 -1.53 6.40 -7.77
CA LEU A 23 -2.90 6.48 -7.24
C LEU A 23 -3.96 5.97 -8.20
N VAL A 24 -3.71 5.97 -9.51
CA VAL A 24 -4.69 5.55 -10.53
C VAL A 24 -4.40 4.20 -11.17
N THR A 25 -3.17 3.67 -11.02
CA THR A 25 -2.77 2.43 -11.68
C THR A 25 -3.61 1.21 -11.23
N ASP A 26 -3.89 0.30 -12.15
CA ASP A 26 -4.38 -1.06 -11.92
C ASP A 26 -3.23 -2.10 -11.88
N GLY A 27 -1.99 -1.64 -12.10
CA GLY A 27 -0.76 -2.42 -12.01
C GLY A 27 -0.30 -2.67 -10.58
N ARG A 28 0.90 -3.23 -10.47
CA ARG A 28 1.56 -3.48 -9.17
C ARG A 28 2.13 -2.17 -8.63
N THR A 29 1.58 -1.70 -7.51
CA THR A 29 2.08 -0.52 -6.78
C THR A 29 3.51 -0.71 -6.31
N THR A 30 3.89 -1.93 -5.92
CA THR A 30 5.25 -2.28 -5.51
C THR A 30 6.31 -1.89 -6.54
N ASP A 31 6.08 -2.16 -7.83
CA ASP A 31 7.09 -1.93 -8.87
C ASP A 31 7.34 -0.41 -9.07
N LEU A 32 6.28 0.40 -8.96
CA LEU A 32 6.39 1.85 -8.97
C LEU A 32 7.10 2.38 -7.72
N LEU A 33 6.80 1.82 -6.54
CA LEU A 33 7.46 2.20 -5.28
C LEU A 33 8.95 1.83 -5.29
N GLU A 34 9.32 0.66 -5.81
CA GLU A 34 10.72 0.27 -6.03
C GLU A 34 11.43 1.23 -6.98
N THR A 35 10.75 1.67 -8.04
CA THR A 35 11.29 2.68 -8.97
C THR A 35 11.50 4.03 -8.29
N MET A 36 10.53 4.47 -7.47
CA MET A 36 10.60 5.73 -6.73
C MET A 36 11.68 5.73 -5.65
N LEU A 37 11.87 4.60 -4.96
CA LEU A 37 12.90 4.45 -3.92
C LEU A 37 14.28 4.12 -4.51
N ASN A 38 14.31 3.52 -5.71
CA ASN A 38 15.48 2.96 -6.38
C ASN A 38 16.22 1.93 -5.52
N GLU A 39 15.45 0.97 -5.01
CA GLU A 39 15.91 -0.25 -4.36
C GLU A 39 14.72 -1.22 -4.27
N LYS A 40 14.99 -2.48 -3.94
CA LYS A 40 13.93 -3.47 -3.71
C LYS A 40 13.21 -3.19 -2.40
N VAL A 41 11.93 -3.56 -2.35
CA VAL A 41 11.13 -3.45 -1.13
C VAL A 41 10.67 -4.82 -0.67
N ARG A 42 10.74 -5.04 0.63
CA ARG A 42 10.23 -6.25 1.29
C ARG A 42 8.97 -5.94 2.07
N VAL A 43 8.13 -6.97 2.23
CA VAL A 43 6.95 -6.89 3.09
C VAL A 43 7.36 -7.19 4.52
N GLN A 44 6.83 -6.40 5.46
CA GLN A 44 6.87 -6.70 6.88
C GLN A 44 5.44 -6.76 7.40
N LEU A 45 5.02 -7.94 7.84
CA LEU A 45 3.70 -8.15 8.40
C LEU A 45 3.60 -7.49 9.77
N ILE A 46 2.52 -6.74 10.00
CA ILE A 46 2.16 -6.18 11.31
C ILE A 46 1.20 -7.12 12.01
N ARG A 47 0.12 -7.52 11.33
CA ARG A 47 -0.84 -8.51 11.85
C ARG A 47 -1.56 -9.24 10.73
N GLN A 48 -2.02 -10.44 11.06
CA GLN A 48 -2.93 -11.22 10.23
C GLN A 48 -3.91 -11.98 11.13
N GLU A 49 -5.20 -11.69 10.98
CA GLU A 49 -6.24 -12.14 11.91
C GLU A 49 -7.47 -12.56 11.13
N GLN A 50 -8.14 -13.63 11.57
CA GLN A 50 -9.44 -14.00 11.04
C GLN A 50 -10.48 -12.93 11.44
N ILE A 51 -11.33 -12.54 10.50
CA ILE A 51 -12.38 -11.56 10.75
C ILE A 51 -13.56 -12.26 11.42
N ASP A 52 -14.11 -11.63 12.47
CA ASP A 52 -15.29 -12.12 13.17
C ASP A 52 -16.59 -11.93 12.34
N GLU A 53 -17.66 -12.59 12.77
CA GLU A 53 -18.95 -12.53 12.04
C GLU A 53 -19.56 -11.12 12.00
N THR A 54 -19.28 -10.28 13.00
CA THR A 54 -19.79 -8.91 13.10
C THR A 54 -19.17 -8.00 12.05
N ASP A 55 -17.85 -8.07 11.87
CA ASP A 55 -17.13 -7.33 10.84
C ASP A 55 -17.44 -7.89 9.44
N ALA A 56 -17.67 -9.21 9.30
CA ALA A 56 -18.14 -9.81 8.05
C ALA A 56 -19.49 -9.22 7.59
N LYS A 57 -20.43 -9.00 8.51
CA LYS A 57 -21.73 -8.35 8.23
C LYS A 57 -21.56 -6.91 7.73
N LYS A 58 -20.62 -6.14 8.30
CA LYS A 58 -20.35 -4.75 7.86
C LYS A 58 -19.86 -4.68 6.40
N LEU A 59 -19.21 -5.73 5.92
CA LEU A 59 -18.76 -5.86 4.53
C LEU A 59 -19.84 -6.41 3.59
N GLY A 60 -21.07 -6.57 4.06
CA GLY A 60 -22.18 -7.12 3.27
C GLY A 60 -22.01 -8.60 2.91
N GLN A 61 -21.11 -9.32 3.59
CA GLN A 61 -20.81 -10.72 3.30
C GLN A 61 -21.64 -11.65 4.20
N SER A 62 -22.34 -12.60 3.59
CA SER A 62 -23.05 -13.68 4.29
C SER A 62 -22.06 -14.79 4.68
N SER A 63 -22.23 -15.34 5.88
CA SER A 63 -21.35 -16.32 6.53
C SER A 63 -21.01 -17.54 5.65
N GLY A 64 -19.88 -18.20 5.95
CA GLY A 64 -19.59 -19.55 5.44
C GLY A 64 -18.17 -19.83 4.96
N ALA A 65 -17.24 -18.86 4.95
CA ALA A 65 -15.83 -19.14 4.66
C ALA A 65 -14.91 -18.18 5.43
N PRO A 66 -13.67 -18.58 5.76
CA PRO A 66 -12.78 -17.77 6.58
C PRO A 66 -12.36 -16.49 5.85
N TYR A 67 -12.62 -15.35 6.45
CA TYR A 67 -12.08 -14.07 5.99
C TYR A 67 -10.89 -13.73 6.89
N TYR A 68 -9.86 -13.08 6.36
CA TYR A 68 -8.83 -12.49 7.23
C TYR A 68 -8.53 -11.06 6.84
N ILE A 69 -8.12 -10.28 7.84
CA ILE A 69 -7.49 -8.99 7.67
C ILE A 69 -5.98 -9.19 7.75
N ARG A 70 -5.25 -8.51 6.88
CA ARG A 70 -3.80 -8.50 6.84
C ARG A 70 -3.31 -7.05 6.81
N GLU A 71 -2.49 -6.69 7.77
CA GLU A 71 -1.85 -5.38 7.87
C GLU A 71 -0.34 -5.55 7.72
N SER A 72 0.28 -4.73 6.89
CA SER A 72 1.71 -4.82 6.58
C SER A 72 2.26 -3.48 6.15
N ILE A 73 3.58 -3.34 6.22
CA ILE A 73 4.32 -2.24 5.62
C ILE A 73 5.25 -2.74 4.52
N LEU A 74 5.51 -1.90 3.53
CA LEU A 74 6.58 -2.11 2.57
C LEU A 74 7.81 -1.31 3.02
N VAL A 75 8.96 -1.96 3.05
CA VAL A 75 10.21 -1.40 3.57
C VAL A 75 11.32 -1.60 2.55
N GLY A 76 12.09 -0.56 2.24
CA GLY A 76 13.30 -0.67 1.43
C GLY A 76 14.29 -1.65 2.02
N GLU A 77 14.82 -2.56 1.21
CA GLU A 77 15.74 -3.61 1.67
C GLU A 77 17.08 -3.03 2.13
N ASP A 78 17.59 -2.00 1.46
CA ASP A 78 18.90 -1.41 1.77
C ASP A 78 18.78 -0.30 2.82
N SER A 79 17.76 0.55 2.67
CA SER A 79 17.57 1.76 3.47
C SER A 79 16.77 1.54 4.75
N GLY A 80 15.98 0.46 4.83
CA GLY A 80 14.98 0.29 5.87
C GLY A 80 13.83 1.32 5.80
N PHE A 81 13.71 2.07 4.69
CA PHE A 81 12.73 3.15 4.57
C PHE A 81 11.32 2.60 4.34
N VAL A 82 10.36 2.98 5.18
CA VAL A 82 8.96 2.57 5.04
C VAL A 82 8.31 3.35 3.89
N VAL A 83 7.93 2.68 2.80
CA VAL A 83 7.34 3.31 1.61
C VAL A 83 5.81 3.27 1.60
N SER A 84 5.20 2.28 2.23
CA SER A 84 3.74 2.18 2.32
C SER A 84 3.28 1.41 3.54
N HIS A 85 2.03 1.65 3.92
CA HIS A 85 1.28 0.89 4.90
C HIS A 85 0.01 0.36 4.22
N ASN A 86 -0.19 -0.96 4.27
CA ASN A 86 -1.17 -1.67 3.45
C ASN A 86 -2.04 -2.54 4.33
N ILE A 87 -3.36 -2.46 4.12
CA ILE A 87 -4.35 -3.27 4.82
C ILE A 87 -5.23 -3.95 3.77
N ALA A 88 -5.26 -5.27 3.84
CA ALA A 88 -6.06 -6.12 2.97
C ALA A 88 -7.12 -6.86 3.77
N VAL A 89 -8.32 -6.95 3.21
CA VAL A 89 -9.33 -7.95 3.59
C VAL A 89 -9.38 -8.99 2.49
N VAL A 90 -9.29 -10.26 2.86
CA VAL A 90 -9.26 -11.37 1.90
C VAL A 90 -10.52 -12.23 2.03
N TYR A 91 -11.25 -12.33 0.93
CA TYR A 91 -12.48 -13.09 0.79
C TYR A 91 -12.18 -14.50 0.26
N SER A 92 -11.95 -15.46 1.16
CA SER A 92 -11.58 -16.84 0.79
C SER A 92 -12.48 -17.48 -0.27
N LYS A 93 -13.81 -17.24 -0.23
CA LYS A 93 -14.76 -17.76 -1.25
C LYS A 93 -14.40 -17.37 -2.68
N ASN A 94 -13.75 -16.21 -2.84
CA ASN A 94 -13.47 -15.58 -4.13
C ASN A 94 -11.97 -15.63 -4.48
N VAL A 95 -11.15 -16.25 -3.64
CA VAL A 95 -9.71 -16.43 -3.87
C VAL A 95 -9.45 -17.92 -4.11
N PRO A 96 -8.69 -18.29 -5.17
CA PRO A 96 -8.29 -19.68 -5.38
C PRO A 96 -7.66 -20.27 -4.12
N GLN A 97 -8.06 -21.49 -3.76
CA GLN A 97 -7.67 -22.10 -2.48
C GLN A 97 -6.15 -22.14 -2.27
N SER A 98 -5.38 -22.53 -3.28
CA SER A 98 -3.90 -22.57 -3.21
C SER A 98 -3.29 -21.19 -2.94
N LEU A 99 -3.86 -20.14 -3.53
CA LEU A 99 -3.45 -18.76 -3.28
C LEU A 99 -3.85 -18.31 -1.87
N PHE A 100 -5.07 -18.64 -1.43
CA PHE A 100 -5.54 -18.31 -0.09
C PHE A 100 -4.64 -18.93 0.98
N GLU A 101 -4.35 -20.23 0.86
CA GLU A 101 -3.45 -20.96 1.75
C GLU A 101 -2.03 -20.37 1.72
N SER A 102 -1.52 -20.01 0.54
CA SER A 102 -0.21 -19.38 0.42
C SER A 102 -0.16 -18.01 1.11
N ILE A 103 -1.16 -17.14 0.92
CA ILE A 103 -1.16 -15.83 1.59
C ILE A 103 -1.36 -15.99 3.10
N ALA A 104 -2.20 -16.95 3.53
CA ALA A 104 -2.43 -17.22 4.94
C ALA A 104 -1.18 -17.75 5.65
N ASN A 105 -0.41 -18.62 5.01
CA ASN A 105 0.75 -19.28 5.61
C ASN A 105 2.06 -18.52 5.44
N GLN A 106 2.13 -17.54 4.52
CA GLN A 106 3.38 -16.87 4.18
C GLN A 106 3.45 -15.42 4.68
N GLN A 107 4.65 -15.05 5.13
CA GLN A 107 5.05 -13.66 5.41
C GLN A 107 5.32 -12.87 4.11
N GLU A 108 5.18 -13.49 2.94
CA GLU A 108 5.40 -12.87 1.64
C GLU A 108 4.26 -11.92 1.23
N GLY A 109 4.57 -10.91 0.41
CA GLY A 109 3.57 -9.97 -0.08
C GLY A 109 2.55 -10.61 -1.01
N ILE A 110 1.27 -10.20 -0.87
CA ILE A 110 0.15 -10.70 -1.69
C ILE A 110 0.48 -10.63 -3.20
N GLY A 111 1.09 -9.52 -3.65
CA GLY A 111 1.52 -9.34 -5.03
C GLY A 111 2.50 -10.41 -5.54
N LYS A 112 3.48 -10.78 -4.70
CA LYS A 112 4.49 -11.79 -5.02
C LYS A 112 3.87 -13.19 -5.11
N VAL A 113 3.00 -13.54 -4.16
CA VAL A 113 2.30 -14.83 -4.15
C VAL A 113 1.39 -14.96 -5.37
N MET A 114 0.65 -13.91 -5.76
CA MET A 114 -0.17 -13.93 -6.97
C MET A 114 0.68 -14.13 -8.24
N SER A 115 1.82 -13.44 -8.33
CA SER A 115 2.74 -13.54 -9.47
C SER A 115 3.35 -14.93 -9.60
N SER A 116 3.74 -15.58 -8.49
CA SER A 116 4.34 -16.92 -8.52
C SER A 116 3.35 -18.00 -8.96
N HIS A 117 2.06 -17.78 -8.74
CA HIS A 117 0.97 -18.67 -9.17
C HIS A 117 0.47 -18.38 -10.60
N GLY A 118 1.08 -17.41 -11.32
CA GLY A 118 0.66 -17.05 -12.68
C GLY A 118 -0.78 -16.54 -12.77
N MET A 119 -1.31 -16.01 -11.66
CA MET A 119 -2.73 -15.66 -11.56
C MET A 119 -3.03 -14.40 -12.37
N ARG A 120 -3.95 -14.53 -13.33
CA ARG A 120 -4.57 -13.36 -13.96
C ARG A 120 -5.46 -12.68 -12.93
N THR A 121 -5.14 -11.44 -12.62
CA THR A 121 -5.89 -10.61 -11.69
C THR A 121 -6.26 -9.31 -12.36
N PHE A 122 -7.41 -8.78 -11.97
CA PHE A 122 -7.83 -7.45 -12.37
C PHE A 122 -7.92 -6.58 -11.11
N ARG A 123 -7.38 -5.36 -11.16
CA ARG A 123 -7.47 -4.40 -10.06
C ARG A 123 -8.40 -3.27 -10.46
N GLN A 124 -9.29 -2.91 -9.56
CA GLN A 124 -10.22 -1.80 -9.76
C GLN A 124 -10.07 -0.78 -8.63
N PRO A 125 -9.30 0.30 -8.85
CA PRO A 125 -9.32 1.47 -7.98
C PRO A 125 -10.73 2.08 -7.94
N PHE A 126 -11.24 2.35 -6.74
CA PHE A 126 -12.54 3.00 -6.55
C PHE A 126 -12.47 4.27 -5.71
N GLU A 127 -11.38 4.46 -4.95
CA GLU A 127 -11.16 5.65 -4.16
C GLU A 127 -9.66 5.91 -4.07
N TYR A 128 -9.23 7.15 -4.27
CA TYR A 128 -7.84 7.54 -4.09
C TYR A 128 -7.76 9.05 -3.88
N GLY A 129 -6.65 9.51 -3.32
CA GLY A 129 -6.40 10.92 -3.14
C GLY A 129 -5.43 11.17 -2.01
N TRP A 130 -5.69 12.24 -1.27
CA TRP A 130 -4.85 12.72 -0.18
C TRP A 130 -5.71 12.82 1.08
N ILE A 131 -5.26 12.22 2.16
CA ILE A 131 -6.00 12.16 3.43
C ILE A 131 -5.12 12.61 4.58
N HIS A 132 -5.72 13.19 5.61
CA HIS A 132 -4.98 13.44 6.83
C HIS A 132 -4.54 12.12 7.49
N LYS A 133 -3.27 12.01 7.89
CA LYS A 133 -2.72 10.82 8.59
C LYS A 133 -3.55 10.44 9.81
N ALA A 134 -4.03 11.43 10.57
CA ALA A 134 -4.90 11.21 11.74
C ALA A 134 -6.29 10.66 11.40
N LYS A 135 -6.70 10.73 10.13
CA LYS A 135 -7.96 10.17 9.61
C LYS A 135 -7.75 8.84 8.87
N ALA A 136 -6.52 8.31 8.87
CA ALA A 136 -6.26 7.00 8.29
C ALA A 136 -7.04 5.93 9.06
N ALA A 137 -7.71 5.08 8.31
CA ALA A 137 -8.54 4.01 8.84
C ALA A 137 -8.37 2.72 8.03
N ASP A 138 -8.71 1.60 8.65
CA ASP A 138 -8.80 0.32 7.96
C ASP A 138 -10.09 0.24 7.12
N LEU A 139 -10.30 -0.92 6.48
CA LEU A 139 -11.47 -1.18 5.64
C LEU A 139 -12.79 -1.26 6.43
N PHE A 140 -12.73 -1.26 7.76
CA PHE A 140 -13.87 -1.24 8.68
C PHE A 140 -14.05 0.12 9.37
N GLN A 141 -13.36 1.16 8.90
CA GLN A 141 -13.37 2.52 9.46
C GLN A 141 -12.76 2.61 10.87
N ARG A 142 -11.98 1.62 11.30
CA ARG A 142 -11.24 1.69 12.55
C ARG A 142 -9.97 2.50 12.35
N PRO A 143 -9.60 3.42 13.26
CA PRO A 143 -8.38 4.21 13.13
C PRO A 143 -7.14 3.34 13.00
N VAL A 144 -6.21 3.74 12.13
CA VAL A 144 -4.94 3.05 11.91
C VAL A 144 -3.78 3.99 12.19
N ASN A 145 -2.82 3.51 12.98
CA ASN A 145 -1.58 4.25 13.19
C ASN A 145 -0.60 3.96 12.05
N VAL A 146 -0.61 4.83 11.03
CA VAL A 146 0.28 4.70 9.88
C VAL A 146 1.74 4.92 10.29
N GLN A 147 2.56 3.87 10.12
CA GLN A 147 3.96 3.80 10.56
C GLN A 147 4.94 4.53 9.62
N PHE A 148 4.73 5.84 9.42
CA PHE A 148 5.69 6.70 8.73
C PHE A 148 6.47 7.54 9.74
N SER A 149 7.79 7.60 9.59
CA SER A 149 8.73 8.26 10.49
C SER A 149 8.54 9.78 10.60
N SER A 150 7.78 10.37 9.67
CA SER A 150 7.74 11.81 9.48
C SER A 150 6.43 12.49 9.84
N LEU A 151 6.52 13.83 9.86
CA LEU A 151 5.50 14.81 10.23
C LEU A 151 4.41 15.16 9.19
N PRO A 152 4.44 14.76 7.88
CA PRO A 152 3.41 15.21 6.96
C PRO A 152 2.04 14.72 7.43
N THR A 153 1.19 15.71 7.66
CA THR A 153 -0.16 15.47 8.18
C THR A 153 -1.09 14.97 7.10
N ILE A 154 -0.71 15.09 5.81
CA ILE A 154 -1.48 14.62 4.66
C ILE A 154 -0.64 13.59 3.91
N ILE A 155 -1.24 12.45 3.61
CA ILE A 155 -0.61 11.32 2.94
C ILE A 155 -1.44 10.87 1.73
N PRO A 156 -0.80 10.46 0.64
CA PRO A 156 -1.47 9.85 -0.49
C PRO A 156 -2.01 8.47 -0.12
N TYR A 157 -3.18 8.12 -0.63
CA TYR A 157 -3.80 6.81 -0.39
C TYR A 157 -4.62 6.33 -1.58
N LYS A 158 -4.81 5.02 -1.67
CA LYS A 158 -5.68 4.36 -2.65
C LYS A 158 -6.42 3.19 -2.02
N LYS A 159 -7.68 3.00 -2.40
CA LYS A 159 -8.48 1.80 -2.15
C LYS A 159 -8.90 1.16 -3.46
N TYR A 160 -8.85 -0.16 -3.49
CA TYR A 160 -9.15 -0.94 -4.68
C TYR A 160 -9.56 -2.36 -4.34
N TYR A 161 -10.19 -3.00 -5.31
CA TYR A 161 -10.45 -4.43 -5.28
C TYR A 161 -9.46 -5.17 -6.18
N ILE A 162 -9.17 -6.42 -5.84
CA ILE A 162 -8.46 -7.39 -6.67
C ILE A 162 -9.43 -8.53 -6.97
N TYR A 163 -9.64 -8.80 -8.25
CA TYR A 163 -10.55 -9.82 -8.77
C TYR A 163 -9.76 -11.01 -9.29
N PHE A 164 -10.23 -12.21 -8.96
CA PHE A 164 -9.75 -13.51 -9.49
C PHE A 164 -10.81 -14.17 -10.40
N GLY A 165 -11.85 -13.43 -10.76
CA GLY A 165 -13.04 -13.88 -11.45
C GLY A 165 -14.06 -12.73 -11.47
N GLN A 166 -15.35 -13.06 -11.35
CA GLN A 166 -16.41 -12.03 -11.33
C GLN A 166 -16.51 -11.28 -10.00
N ASN A 167 -16.16 -11.94 -8.89
CA ASN A 167 -16.26 -11.36 -7.56
C ASN A 167 -14.89 -10.92 -7.03
N PRO A 168 -14.82 -9.85 -6.21
CA PRO A 168 -13.56 -9.42 -5.63
C PRO A 168 -13.08 -10.45 -4.60
N GLY A 169 -11.82 -10.85 -4.71
CA GLY A 169 -11.17 -11.73 -3.75
C GLY A 169 -10.41 -10.97 -2.66
N ILE A 170 -9.96 -9.75 -2.95
CA ILE A 170 -9.25 -8.92 -1.98
C ILE A 170 -9.76 -7.49 -2.08
N GLN A 171 -10.04 -6.87 -0.95
CA GLN A 171 -10.19 -5.43 -0.83
C GLN A 171 -8.92 -4.88 -0.17
N MET A 172 -8.36 -3.81 -0.70
CA MET A 172 -7.11 -3.22 -0.22
C MET A 172 -7.29 -1.72 0.05
N VAL A 173 -6.65 -1.23 1.10
CA VAL A 173 -6.26 0.18 1.26
C VAL A 173 -4.74 0.27 1.41
N GLU A 174 -4.13 1.15 0.62
CA GLU A 174 -2.70 1.46 0.69
C GLU A 174 -2.55 2.95 1.02
N TYR A 175 -1.76 3.23 2.04
CA TYR A 175 -1.24 4.56 2.36
C TYR A 175 0.21 4.62 1.89
N PHE A 176 0.61 5.65 1.15
CA PHE A 176 1.98 5.79 0.68
C PHE A 176 2.71 6.89 1.45
N ASN A 177 3.99 6.67 1.72
CA ASN A 177 4.82 7.62 2.45
C ASN A 177 5.25 8.76 1.50
N PRO A 178 4.77 10.01 1.68
CA PRO A 178 5.12 11.11 0.79
C PRO A 178 6.61 11.47 0.83
N ASP A 179 7.31 11.04 1.89
CA ASP A 179 8.74 11.34 2.06
C ASP A 179 9.66 10.45 1.25
N ILE A 180 9.13 9.48 0.50
CA ILE A 180 9.92 8.71 -0.46
C ILE A 180 10.65 9.62 -1.45
N ILE A 181 10.05 10.74 -1.85
CA ILE A 181 10.64 11.72 -2.78
C ILE A 181 11.82 12.47 -2.14
N PRO A 182 11.67 13.19 -1.02
CA PRO A 182 12.80 13.83 -0.37
C PRO A 182 13.86 12.83 0.09
N HIS A 183 13.48 11.62 0.52
CA HIS A 183 14.42 10.56 0.84
C HIS A 183 15.31 10.19 -0.36
N ARG A 184 14.69 9.92 -1.52
CA ARG A 184 15.42 9.62 -2.77
C ARG A 184 16.32 10.77 -3.20
N LEU A 185 15.81 12.00 -3.20
CA LEU A 185 16.58 13.19 -3.56
C LEU A 185 17.83 13.36 -2.68
N GLN A 186 17.70 13.17 -1.37
CA GLN A 186 18.85 13.24 -0.45
C GLN A 186 19.90 12.15 -0.72
N LYS A 187 19.45 10.92 -1.03
CA LYS A 187 20.34 9.80 -1.39
C LYS A 187 21.13 10.12 -2.66
N ASP A 188 20.46 10.69 -3.67
CA ASP A 188 21.08 11.00 -4.96
C ASP A 188 22.04 12.19 -4.87
N ILE A 189 21.68 13.27 -4.14
CA ILE A 189 22.59 14.40 -3.90
C ILE A 189 23.85 13.93 -3.19
N LYS A 190 23.73 13.10 -2.14
CA LYS A 190 24.89 12.56 -1.42
C LYS A 190 25.76 11.66 -2.30
N ARG A 191 25.20 11.01 -3.31
CA ARG A 191 25.95 10.19 -4.27
C ARG A 191 26.76 11.09 -5.21
N LEU A 192 26.12 12.10 -5.80
CA LEU A 192 26.76 13.06 -6.69
C LEU A 192 27.92 13.79 -6.01
N SER A 193 27.76 14.22 -4.74
CA SER A 193 28.83 14.88 -3.99
C SER A 193 29.99 13.96 -3.55
N LYS A 194 29.91 12.64 -3.76
CA LYS A 194 31.00 11.70 -3.51
C LYS A 194 31.74 11.30 -4.79
N GLU A 195 31.19 11.66 -5.95
CA GLU A 195 31.76 11.39 -7.27
C GLU A 195 32.61 12.59 -7.79
N GLU A 196 32.58 13.72 -7.08
CA GLU A 196 33.44 14.90 -7.26
C GLU A 196 34.67 14.86 -6.33
#